data_AF-A0A966G8X7-F1
#
_entry.id   AF-A0A966G8X7-F1
#
_cell.length_a   1.000
_cell.length_b   1.000
_cell.length_c   1.000
_cell.angle_alpha   90.00
_cell.angle_beta   90.00
_cell.angle_gamma   90.00
#
_symmetry.space_group_name_H-M   'P 1'
#
loop_
_entity.id
_entity.type
_entity.pdbx_description
1 polymer ?
#
loop_
_entity_poly.entity_id
_entity_poly.type
_entity_poly.pdbx_seq_one_letter_code
_entity_poly.pdbx_strand_id
1 'polypeptide(L)'
;MKSVRKLGLIELNDIDKALSDKEPMKFRMSYLDSTYYDLWVFKGHKYEVKGFYTDDEIRLLILENFDKERIYFEKLNAKFNQNTNEKNSFERPRIPESVRVEVWRRDGGKCARCGSRDRLEYDHIVPISRGGSNTARNIELLCEKCNRSKSNNVV
;
A
#
# COMPACT_ATOMS: atom_id res chain seq x y z
N MET A 1 31.72 18.98 -11.59
CA MET A 1 31.44 17.64 -11.04
C MET A 1 30.62 16.88 -12.08
N LYS A 2 31.05 15.68 -12.46
CA LYS A 2 30.42 14.82 -13.47
C LYS A 2 29.22 14.08 -12.82
N SER A 3 27.97 14.26 -13.29
CA SER A 3 26.82 13.53 -12.75
C SER A 3 25.66 13.35 -13.74
N VAL A 4 24.91 12.25 -13.61
CA VAL A 4 23.60 12.03 -14.25
C VAL A 4 22.52 11.93 -13.17
N ARG A 5 21.39 12.60 -13.34
CA ARG A 5 20.29 12.64 -12.37
C ARG A 5 18.94 12.52 -13.04
N LYS A 6 18.08 11.66 -12.52
CA LYS A 6 16.67 11.57 -12.91
C LYS A 6 15.91 12.80 -12.41
N LEU A 7 15.16 13.47 -13.28
CA LEU A 7 14.43 14.70 -12.96
C LEU A 7 12.92 14.49 -12.78
N GLY A 8 12.35 13.40 -13.30
CA GLY A 8 10.91 13.11 -13.19
C GLY A 8 10.34 12.52 -14.48
N LEU A 9 9.00 12.43 -14.53
CA LEU A 9 8.28 11.90 -15.68
C LEU A 9 8.18 12.95 -16.81
N ILE A 10 8.03 12.46 -18.03
CA ILE A 10 7.72 13.25 -19.21
C ILE A 10 6.63 12.55 -20.02
N GLU A 11 5.69 13.33 -20.57
CA GLU A 11 4.72 12.83 -21.53
C GLU A 11 5.38 12.71 -22.90
N LEU A 12 5.26 11.52 -23.49
CA LEU A 12 5.77 11.19 -24.82
C LEU A 12 4.61 10.69 -25.66
N ASN A 13 4.68 10.89 -26.97
CA ASN A 13 3.82 10.15 -27.89
C ASN A 13 4.16 8.65 -27.84
N ASP A 14 3.27 7.81 -28.36
CA ASP A 14 3.40 6.36 -28.26
C ASP A 14 4.68 5.81 -28.93
N ILE A 15 5.13 6.44 -30.01
CA ILE A 15 6.32 6.02 -30.75
C ILE A 15 7.58 6.31 -29.93
N ASP A 16 7.74 7.55 -29.47
CA ASP A 16 8.87 7.99 -28.66
C ASP A 16 8.92 7.24 -27.33
N LYS A 17 7.75 6.95 -26.75
CA LYS A 17 7.65 6.12 -25.55
C LYS A 17 8.19 4.72 -25.81
N ALA A 18 7.70 4.04 -26.85
CA ALA A 18 8.12 2.69 -27.21
C ALA A 18 9.61 2.59 -27.54
N LEU A 19 10.19 3.63 -28.13
CA LEU A 19 11.64 3.71 -28.37
C LEU A 19 12.41 3.94 -27.07
N SER A 20 11.94 4.85 -26.21
CA SER A 20 12.58 5.16 -24.92
C SER A 20 12.49 4.02 -23.90
N ASP A 21 11.59 3.06 -24.11
CA ASP A 21 11.46 1.86 -23.28
C ASP A 21 12.55 0.82 -23.59
N LYS A 22 13.13 0.87 -24.80
CA LYS A 22 14.18 -0.04 -25.25
C LYS A 22 15.57 0.44 -24.82
N GLU A 23 15.85 1.73 -25.02
CA GLU A 23 17.16 2.31 -24.71
C GLU A 23 17.07 3.81 -24.36
N PRO A 24 18.04 4.37 -23.62
CA PRO A 24 18.07 5.79 -23.35
C PRO A 24 18.22 6.59 -24.64
N MET A 25 17.24 7.47 -24.88
CA MET A 25 17.17 8.30 -26.08
C MET A 25 17.56 9.73 -25.80
N LYS A 26 18.14 10.37 -26.81
CA LYS A 26 18.58 11.76 -26.80
C LYS A 26 17.72 12.57 -27.75
N PHE A 27 17.05 13.58 -27.22
CA PHE A 27 16.24 14.53 -27.99
C PHE A 27 16.92 15.89 -27.98
N ARG A 28 17.08 16.50 -29.16
CA ARG A 28 17.53 17.89 -29.25
C ARG A 28 16.34 18.82 -29.10
N MET A 29 16.33 19.62 -28.03
CA MET A 29 15.28 20.59 -27.73
C MET A 29 15.80 22.01 -27.90
N SER A 30 14.95 22.92 -28.35
CA SER A 30 15.27 24.35 -28.42
C SER A 30 14.85 25.08 -27.15
N TYR A 31 15.70 25.97 -26.68
CA TYR A 31 15.37 27.00 -25.72
C TYR A 31 14.63 28.17 -26.39
N LEU A 32 14.05 29.05 -25.57
CA LEU A 32 13.37 30.27 -26.03
C LEU A 32 14.33 31.27 -26.69
N ASP A 33 15.62 31.20 -26.35
CA ASP A 33 16.68 32.06 -26.88
C ASP A 33 17.34 31.49 -28.15
N SER A 34 16.71 30.51 -28.80
CA SER A 34 17.23 29.82 -30.00
C SER A 34 18.52 29.02 -29.79
N THR A 35 18.93 28.78 -28.55
CA THR A 35 19.95 27.76 -28.22
C THR A 35 19.30 26.37 -28.10
N TYR A 36 20.11 25.31 -28.06
CA TYR A 36 19.61 23.94 -27.96
C TYR A 36 20.20 23.22 -26.74
N TYR A 37 19.43 22.30 -26.18
CA TYR A 37 19.91 21.33 -25.20
C TYR A 37 19.54 19.90 -25.60
N ASP A 38 20.33 18.97 -25.10
CA ASP A 38 20.07 17.56 -25.26
C ASP A 38 19.28 17.05 -24.04
N LEU A 39 18.03 16.66 -24.26
CA LEU A 39 17.19 16.00 -23.28
C LEU A 39 17.36 14.49 -23.39
N TRP A 40 17.76 13.85 -22.30
CA TRP A 40 17.83 12.41 -22.22
C TRP A 40 16.57 11.82 -21.60
N VAL A 41 16.02 10.78 -22.21
CA VAL A 41 14.78 10.13 -21.77
C VAL A 41 14.92 8.61 -21.80
N PHE A 42 14.47 7.96 -20.73
CA PHE A 42 14.43 6.49 -20.64
C PHE A 42 13.25 6.05 -19.78
N LYS A 43 12.45 5.10 -20.28
CA LYS A 43 11.26 4.55 -19.62
C LYS A 43 10.35 5.65 -19.04
N GLY A 44 10.02 6.64 -19.86
CA GLY A 44 9.15 7.77 -19.49
C GLY A 44 9.75 8.79 -18.52
N HIS A 45 11.04 8.68 -18.20
CA HIS A 45 11.71 9.61 -17.28
C HIS A 45 12.78 10.44 -17.99
N LYS A 46 12.86 11.72 -17.63
CA LYS A 46 13.91 12.64 -18.08
C LYS A 46 15.14 12.60 -17.17
N TYR A 47 16.31 12.73 -17.78
CA TYR A 47 17.60 12.73 -17.11
C TYR A 47 18.40 13.99 -17.44
N GLU A 48 18.95 14.59 -16.39
CA GLU A 48 19.90 15.71 -16.46
C GLU A 48 21.32 15.16 -16.45
N VAL A 49 22.17 15.71 -17.31
CA VAL A 49 23.59 15.37 -17.39
C VAL A 49 24.41 16.62 -17.09
N LYS A 50 25.35 16.54 -16.15
CA LYS A 50 26.30 17.62 -15.82
C LYS A 50 27.72 17.17 -16.06
N GLY A 51 28.43 17.90 -16.90
CA GLY A 51 29.83 17.63 -17.26
C GLY A 51 29.97 16.99 -18.64
N PHE A 52 31.21 16.70 -19.01
CA PHE A 52 31.54 16.17 -20.32
C PHE A 52 31.53 14.64 -20.30
N TYR A 53 30.65 14.08 -21.12
CA TYR A 53 30.48 12.65 -21.34
C TYR A 53 30.24 12.39 -22.82
N THR A 54 30.61 11.20 -23.28
CA THR A 54 30.14 10.70 -24.58
C THR A 54 28.67 10.25 -24.45
N ASP A 55 27.98 10.15 -25.58
CA ASP A 55 26.59 9.67 -25.59
C ASP A 55 26.49 8.23 -25.02
N ASP A 56 27.49 7.38 -25.25
CA ASP A 56 27.53 6.02 -24.70
C ASP A 56 27.77 6.00 -23.18
N GLU A 57 28.65 6.87 -22.68
CA GLU A 57 28.83 7.04 -21.23
C GLU A 57 27.53 7.48 -20.57
N ILE A 58 26.79 8.42 -21.18
CA ILE A 58 25.50 8.89 -20.66
C ILE A 58 24.48 7.74 -20.65
N ARG A 59 24.38 6.96 -21.74
CA ARG A 59 23.48 5.79 -21.80
C ARG A 59 23.75 4.83 -20.66
N LEU A 60 25.03 4.46 -20.46
CA LEU A 60 25.43 3.54 -19.40
C LEU A 60 25.09 4.08 -18.01
N LEU A 61 25.32 5.38 -17.77
CA LEU A 61 24.99 6.01 -16.50
C LEU A 61 23.49 6.11 -16.24
N ILE A 62 22.67 6.34 -17.28
CA ILE A 62 21.21 6.33 -17.15
C ILE A 62 20.70 4.93 -16.81
N LEU A 63 21.21 3.90 -17.48
CA LEU A 63 20.87 2.50 -17.20
C LEU A 63 21.25 2.12 -15.76
N GLU A 64 22.48 2.45 -15.34
CA GLU A 64 22.95 2.19 -13.98
C GLU A 64 22.08 2.91 -12.93
N ASN A 65 21.73 4.18 -13.19
CA ASN A 65 20.87 4.95 -12.30
C ASN A 65 19.49 4.31 -12.16
N PHE A 66 18.88 3.91 -13.29
CA PHE A 66 17.57 3.26 -13.31
C PHE A 66 17.58 1.92 -12.57
N ASP A 67 18.59 1.08 -12.79
CA ASP A 67 18.69 -0.21 -12.13
C ASP A 67 18.92 -0.09 -10.62
N LYS A 68 19.73 0.89 -10.18
CA LYS A 68 19.91 1.16 -8.75
C LYS A 68 18.61 1.55 -8.08
N GLU A 69 17.81 2.42 -8.71
CA GLU A 69 16.49 2.80 -8.20
C GLU A 69 15.54 1.60 -8.14
N ARG A 70 15.48 0.80 -9.21
CA ARG A 70 14.65 -0.42 -9.28
C ARG A 70 15.01 -1.40 -8.17
N ILE A 71 16.29 -1.74 -8.04
CA ILE A 71 16.79 -2.67 -7.02
C ILE A 71 16.53 -2.12 -5.61
N TYR A 72 16.75 -0.83 -5.39
CA TYR A 72 16.48 -0.20 -4.10
C TYR A 72 14.99 -0.28 -3.74
N PHE A 73 14.10 0.03 -4.69
CA PHE A 73 12.66 -0.07 -4.51
C PHE A 73 12.21 -1.51 -4.24
N GLU A 74 12.73 -2.48 -4.99
CA GLU A 74 12.43 -3.91 -4.77
C GLU A 74 12.85 -4.36 -3.35
N LYS A 75 14.01 -3.92 -2.87
CA LYS A 75 14.47 -4.20 -1.49
C LYS A 75 13.55 -3.57 -0.45
N LEU A 76 13.11 -2.32 -0.64
CA LEU A 76 12.16 -1.67 0.26
C LEU A 76 10.80 -2.38 0.27
N ASN A 77 10.30 -2.75 -0.92
CA ASN A 77 9.04 -3.47 -1.06
C ASN A 77 9.10 -4.85 -0.40
N ALA A 78 10.21 -5.59 -0.56
CA ALA A 78 10.41 -6.88 0.12
C ALA A 78 10.39 -6.73 1.66
N LYS A 79 11.08 -5.72 2.21
CA LYS A 79 11.05 -5.43 3.66
C LYS A 79 9.66 -5.04 4.15
N PHE A 80 8.93 -4.23 3.39
CA PHE A 80 7.55 -3.85 3.72
C PHE A 80 6.62 -5.07 3.71
N ASN A 81 6.71 -5.91 2.68
CA ASN A 81 5.89 -7.12 2.56
C ASN A 81 6.23 -8.20 3.60
N GLN A 82 7.47 -8.27 4.08
CA GLN A 82 7.83 -9.11 5.23
C GLN A 82 7.14 -8.62 6.51
N ASN A 83 7.14 -7.30 6.76
CA ASN A 83 6.45 -6.71 7.91
C ASN A 83 4.91 -6.81 7.85
N THR A 84 4.31 -6.90 6.65
CA THR A 84 2.86 -7.13 6.51
C THR A 84 2.50 -8.61 6.63
N ASN A 85 3.37 -9.53 6.20
CA ASN A 85 3.16 -10.97 6.36
C ASN A 85 3.24 -11.44 7.84
N GLU A 86 3.98 -10.74 8.70
CA GLU A 86 3.93 -11.01 10.16
C GLU A 86 2.60 -10.58 10.80
N LYS A 87 1.80 -9.71 10.16
CA LYS A 87 0.49 -9.25 10.66
C LYS A 87 -0.70 -10.01 10.09
N ASN A 88 -0.48 -11.07 9.32
CA ASN A 88 -1.54 -11.88 8.71
C ASN A 88 -1.50 -13.35 9.18
N SER A 89 -1.26 -13.57 10.48
CA SER A 89 -1.75 -14.79 11.11
C SER A 89 -3.26 -14.64 11.27
N PHE A 90 -4.03 -15.46 10.55
CA PHE A 90 -5.48 -15.61 10.60
C PHE A 90 -6.03 -16.09 11.97
N GLU A 91 -5.42 -15.70 13.08
CA GLU A 91 -6.02 -15.85 14.40
C GLU A 91 -6.88 -14.62 14.68
N ARG A 92 -8.20 -14.81 14.75
CA ARG A 92 -9.11 -13.77 15.24
C ARG A 92 -8.61 -13.37 16.64
N PRO A 93 -8.22 -12.11 16.87
CA PRO A 93 -7.73 -11.70 18.18
C PRO A 93 -8.82 -11.95 19.22
N ARG A 94 -8.48 -12.73 20.26
CA ARG A 94 -9.42 -13.04 21.35
C ARG A 94 -9.94 -11.74 21.97
N ILE A 95 -11.24 -11.70 22.30
CA ILE A 95 -11.82 -10.59 23.05
C ILE A 95 -11.12 -10.56 24.42
N PRO A 96 -10.52 -9.42 24.82
CA PRO A 96 -9.84 -9.31 26.11
C PRO A 96 -10.75 -9.66 27.28
N GLU A 97 -10.21 -10.29 28.32
CA GLU A 97 -11.01 -10.72 29.48
C GLU A 97 -11.69 -9.54 30.19
N SER A 98 -11.02 -8.39 30.27
CA SER A 98 -11.59 -7.15 30.81
C SER A 98 -12.87 -6.73 30.06
N VAL A 99 -12.86 -6.84 28.74
CA VAL A 99 -14.01 -6.53 27.88
C VAL A 99 -15.12 -7.55 28.07
N ARG A 100 -14.80 -8.83 28.19
CA ARG A 100 -15.79 -9.88 28.46
C ARG A 100 -16.52 -9.63 29.78
N VAL A 101 -15.77 -9.34 30.84
CA VAL A 101 -16.34 -9.02 32.17
C VAL A 101 -17.20 -7.76 32.12
N GLU A 102 -16.75 -6.71 31.44
CA GLU A 102 -17.52 -5.47 31.26
C GLU A 102 -18.84 -5.73 30.55
N VAL A 103 -18.81 -6.42 29.41
CA VAL A 103 -19.99 -6.74 28.61
C VAL A 103 -20.95 -7.64 29.40
N TRP A 104 -20.45 -8.65 30.12
CA TRP A 104 -21.28 -9.52 30.93
C TRP A 104 -22.04 -8.76 32.02
N ARG A 105 -21.36 -7.81 32.69
CA ARG A 105 -21.98 -6.95 33.70
C ARG A 105 -22.99 -6.00 33.08
N ARG A 106 -22.65 -5.35 31.96
CA ARG A 106 -23.53 -4.42 31.23
C ARG A 106 -24.81 -5.12 30.77
N ASP A 107 -24.69 -6.31 30.18
CA ASP A 107 -25.81 -7.07 29.61
C ASP A 107 -26.53 -7.92 30.67
N GLY A 108 -26.07 -7.90 31.93
CA GLY A 108 -26.69 -8.60 33.06
C GLY A 108 -26.70 -10.13 32.91
N GLY A 109 -25.75 -10.68 32.16
CA GLY A 109 -25.72 -12.10 31.78
C GLY A 109 -27.00 -12.53 31.06
N LYS A 110 -27.48 -11.72 30.12
CA LYS A 110 -28.65 -11.97 29.28
C LYS A 110 -28.31 -11.61 27.84
N CYS A 111 -29.01 -12.26 26.91
CA CYS A 111 -28.98 -11.91 25.49
C CYS A 111 -29.51 -10.48 25.30
N ALA A 112 -28.72 -9.62 24.66
CA ALA A 112 -29.06 -8.22 24.38
C ALA A 112 -30.31 -8.08 23.49
N ARG A 113 -30.66 -9.11 22.72
CA ARG A 113 -31.83 -9.11 21.81
C ARG A 113 -33.11 -9.65 22.44
N CYS A 114 -33.04 -10.79 23.12
CA CYS A 114 -34.24 -11.50 23.58
C CYS A 114 -34.30 -11.72 25.10
N GLY A 115 -33.26 -11.33 25.85
CA GLY A 115 -33.20 -11.48 27.30
C GLY A 115 -32.95 -12.90 27.82
N SER A 116 -32.83 -13.91 26.95
CA SER A 116 -32.50 -15.30 27.33
C SER A 116 -31.16 -15.37 28.06
N ARG A 117 -31.01 -16.33 28.98
CA ARG A 117 -29.76 -16.61 29.70
C ARG A 117 -29.07 -17.88 29.23
N ASP A 118 -29.65 -18.57 28.25
CA ASP A 118 -29.17 -19.86 27.79
C ASP A 118 -28.19 -19.68 26.63
N ARG A 119 -27.08 -20.43 26.68
CA ARG A 119 -26.08 -20.54 25.60
C ARG A 119 -25.66 -19.17 25.06
N LEU A 120 -25.17 -18.31 25.96
CA LEU A 120 -24.71 -16.97 25.63
C LEU A 120 -23.31 -17.01 25.01
N GLU A 121 -23.14 -16.23 23.96
CA GLU A 121 -21.90 -16.05 23.20
C GLU A 121 -21.59 -14.55 23.12
N TYR A 122 -20.30 -14.20 23.13
CA TYR A 122 -19.85 -12.84 22.85
C TYR A 122 -19.75 -12.66 21.34
N ASP A 123 -20.48 -11.69 20.80
CA ASP A 123 -20.52 -11.44 19.36
C ASP A 123 -20.23 -9.96 19.04
N HIS A 124 -19.68 -9.71 17.84
CA HIS A 124 -19.31 -8.37 17.40
C HIS A 124 -20.49 -7.67 16.71
N ILE A 125 -20.91 -6.50 17.20
CA ILE A 125 -21.95 -5.67 16.56
C ILE A 125 -21.56 -5.33 15.11
N VAL A 126 -20.36 -4.78 14.92
CA VAL A 126 -19.71 -4.63 13.62
C VAL A 126 -18.72 -5.79 13.45
N PRO A 127 -18.87 -6.66 12.43
CA PRO A 127 -17.94 -7.76 12.19
C PRO A 127 -16.50 -7.29 12.03
N ILE A 128 -15.53 -8.11 12.48
CA ILE A 128 -14.09 -7.83 12.31
C ILE A 128 -13.74 -7.59 10.84
N SER A 129 -14.33 -8.35 9.92
CA SER A 129 -14.13 -8.20 8.46
C SER A 129 -14.56 -6.84 7.91
N ARG A 130 -15.36 -6.07 8.67
CA ARG A 130 -15.80 -4.70 8.35
C ARG A 130 -15.16 -3.65 9.27
N GLY A 131 -14.05 -3.98 9.93
CA GLY A 131 -13.33 -3.05 10.81
C GLY A 131 -13.85 -3.00 12.24
N GLY A 132 -14.61 -4.00 12.69
CA GLY A 132 -15.08 -4.13 14.06
C GLY A 132 -13.97 -4.16 15.10
N SER A 133 -14.14 -3.43 16.20
CA SER A 133 -13.19 -3.40 17.32
C SER A 133 -13.50 -4.45 18.39
N ASN A 134 -12.50 -4.86 19.17
CA ASN A 134 -12.65 -5.72 20.37
C ASN A 134 -12.95 -4.89 21.64
N THR A 135 -13.71 -3.80 21.52
CA THR A 135 -14.09 -2.96 22.67
C THR A 135 -15.46 -3.33 23.19
N ALA A 136 -15.77 -3.10 24.47
CA ALA A 136 -17.09 -3.41 25.03
C ALA A 136 -18.23 -2.73 24.25
N ARG A 137 -17.99 -1.57 23.62
CA ARG A 137 -18.96 -0.88 22.77
C ARG A 137 -19.35 -1.65 21.50
N ASN A 138 -18.47 -2.53 21.01
CA ASN A 138 -18.70 -3.31 19.79
C ASN A 138 -18.93 -4.80 20.08
N ILE A 139 -18.96 -5.21 21.35
CA ILE A 139 -19.24 -6.59 21.77
C ILE A 139 -20.59 -6.62 22.49
N GLU A 140 -21.42 -7.61 22.18
CA GLU A 140 -22.71 -7.88 22.81
C GLU A 140 -22.81 -9.35 23.24
N LEU A 141 -23.63 -9.65 24.26
CA LEU A 141 -24.05 -11.02 24.54
C LEU A 141 -25.26 -11.39 23.70
N LEU A 142 -25.16 -12.47 22.94
CA LEU A 142 -26.28 -13.06 22.21
C LEU A 142 -26.47 -14.52 22.63
N CYS A 143 -27.71 -14.98 22.72
CA CYS A 143 -27.95 -16.41 22.76
C CYS A 143 -27.70 -17.02 21.38
N GLU A 144 -27.35 -18.31 21.34
CA GLU A 144 -27.09 -19.07 20.11
C GLU A 144 -28.13 -18.79 18.98
N LYS A 145 -29.43 -18.73 19.33
CA LYS A 145 -30.51 -18.47 18.37
C LYS A 145 -30.43 -17.07 17.75
N CYS A 146 -30.25 -16.05 18.58
CA CYS A 146 -30.12 -14.66 18.13
C CYS A 146 -28.81 -14.45 17.36
N ASN A 147 -27.72 -15.07 17.80
CA ASN A 147 -26.43 -14.98 17.13
C ASN A 147 -26.50 -15.57 15.71
N ARG A 148 -27.07 -16.79 15.57
CA ARG A 148 -27.29 -17.42 14.25
C ARG A 148 -28.20 -16.60 13.33
N SER A 149 -29.24 -15.95 13.90
CA SER A 149 -30.13 -15.08 13.12
C SER A 149 -29.44 -13.81 12.61
N LYS A 150 -28.42 -13.31 13.31
CA LYS A 150 -27.67 -12.11 12.94
C LYS A 150 -26.71 -12.36 11.76
N SER A 151 -26.02 -13.50 11.76
CA SER A 151 -25.02 -13.82 10.72
C SER A 151 -23.99 -12.69 10.56
N ASN A 152 -23.59 -12.33 9.33
CA ASN A 152 -22.64 -11.25 9.05
C ASN A 152 -23.28 -9.85 8.92
N ASN A 153 -24.50 -9.66 9.45
CA ASN A 153 -25.20 -8.38 9.34
C ASN A 153 -24.87 -7.46 10.52
N VAL A 154 -24.77 -6.17 10.23
CA VAL A 154 -24.73 -5.11 11.26
C VAL A 154 -26.19 -4.80 11.59
N VAL A 155 -26.57 -4.88 12.86
CA VAL A 155 -27.95 -4.69 13.31
C VAL A 155 -27.98 -3.83 14.57
#